data_AF-A0A8J5MNU1-F1
#
_entry.id   AF-A0A8J5MNU1-F1
#
_cell.length_a   1.000
_cell.length_b   1.000
_cell.length_c   1.000
_cell.angle_alpha   90.00
_cell.angle_beta   90.00
_cell.angle_gamma   90.00
#
_symmetry.space_group_name_H-M   'P 1'
#
loop_
_entity.id
_entity.type
_entity.pdbx_description
1 polymer ?
#
loop_
_entity_poly.entity_id
_entity_poly.type
_entity_poly.pdbx_seq_one_letter_code
_entity_poly.pdbx_strand_id
1 'polypeptide(L)'
;MGKYKKLPDNYFKLVNPVIMALIGVGLYLMVMAWLDPKNISPLCFGRVAELATWLGTENNVLMKQLTLSTAAIHITEAMVAVYLCQKLKLNVTVTITWTVQTLVFGIFSLWYLIWPRREVKSTNNTKTKKDK
;
A
#
# COMPACT_ATOMS: atom_id res chain seq x y z
N MET A 1 3.82 -19.50 -25.13
CA MET A 1 3.79 -18.80 -23.83
C MET A 1 5.16 -18.20 -23.54
N GLY A 2 5.42 -16.93 -23.85
CA GLY A 2 6.76 -16.39 -23.61
C GLY A 2 6.99 -14.99 -24.16
N LYS A 3 6.58 -13.96 -23.41
CA LYS A 3 6.92 -12.56 -23.73
C LYS A 3 7.37 -11.70 -22.54
N TYR A 4 7.34 -12.22 -21.31
CA TYR A 4 7.71 -11.46 -20.10
C TYR A 4 8.92 -12.07 -19.39
N LYS A 5 9.87 -11.22 -18.95
CA LYS A 5 10.94 -11.67 -18.05
C LYS A 5 10.33 -12.20 -16.73
N LYS A 6 10.99 -13.21 -16.14
CA LYS A 6 10.71 -13.63 -14.75
C LYS A 6 10.92 -12.41 -13.84
N LEU A 7 10.01 -12.20 -12.90
CA LEU A 7 10.15 -11.13 -11.90
C LEU A 7 11.40 -11.44 -11.05
N PRO A 8 12.27 -10.46 -10.77
CA PRO A 8 13.43 -10.72 -9.94
C PRO A 8 12.99 -11.03 -8.51
N ASP A 9 13.69 -11.96 -7.85
CA ASP A 9 13.29 -12.49 -6.54
C ASP A 9 13.39 -11.42 -5.42
N ASN A 10 14.03 -10.27 -5.72
CA ASN A 10 14.13 -9.08 -4.88
C ASN A 10 13.21 -7.91 -5.30
N TYR A 11 12.19 -8.16 -6.13
CA TYR A 11 11.26 -7.12 -6.58
C TYR A 11 10.50 -6.48 -5.41
N PHE A 12 10.76 -5.20 -5.20
CA PHE A 12 10.03 -4.36 -4.26
C PHE A 12 9.81 -2.98 -4.90
N LYS A 13 8.64 -2.40 -4.65
CA LYS A 13 8.34 -1.04 -5.10
C LYS A 13 7.65 -0.28 -3.97
N LEU A 14 8.25 0.85 -3.62
CA LEU A 14 7.69 1.75 -2.63
C LEU A 14 6.41 2.42 -3.17
N VAL A 15 5.41 2.58 -2.32
CA VAL A 15 4.27 3.44 -2.61
C VAL A 15 4.76 4.88 -2.78
N ASN A 16 4.06 5.69 -3.58
CA ASN A 16 4.40 7.09 -3.77
C ASN A 16 4.40 7.81 -2.40
N PRO A 17 5.48 8.53 -2.01
CA PRO A 17 5.58 9.17 -0.70
C PRO A 17 4.43 10.15 -0.37
N VAL A 18 3.89 10.83 -1.38
CA VAL A 18 2.73 11.74 -1.19
C VAL A 18 1.48 10.93 -0.81
N ILE A 19 1.26 9.78 -1.47
CA ILE A 19 0.16 8.87 -1.14
C ILE A 19 0.38 8.29 0.27
N MET A 20 1.61 7.91 0.61
CA MET A 20 1.94 7.42 1.95
C MET A 20 1.62 8.46 3.03
N ALA A 21 1.98 9.73 2.81
CA ALA A 21 1.68 10.81 3.74
C ALA A 21 0.16 11.04 3.89
N LEU A 22 -0.58 11.07 2.77
CA LEU A 22 -2.04 11.24 2.79
C LEU A 22 -2.75 10.10 3.52
N ILE A 23 -2.36 8.85 3.26
CA ILE A 23 -2.92 7.68 3.96
C ILE A 23 -2.53 7.72 5.44
N GLY A 24 -1.28 8.04 5.76
CA GLY A 24 -0.82 8.14 7.14
C GLY A 24 -1.61 9.16 7.95
N VAL A 25 -1.83 10.36 7.40
CA VAL A 25 -2.67 11.40 8.01
C VAL A 25 -4.12 10.94 8.13
N GLY A 26 -4.68 10.33 7.08
CA GLY A 26 -6.06 9.83 7.09
C GLY A 26 -6.29 8.76 8.14
N LEU A 27 -5.40 7.76 8.24
CA LEU A 27 -5.47 6.70 9.25
C LEU A 27 -5.30 7.26 10.66
N TYR A 28 -4.35 8.19 10.87
CA TYR A 28 -4.17 8.86 12.16
C TYR A 28 -5.44 9.59 12.58
N LEU A 29 -6.01 10.43 11.72
CA LEU A 29 -7.22 11.19 12.01
C LEU A 29 -8.42 10.28 12.27
N MET A 30 -8.57 9.20 11.51
CA MET A 30 -9.62 8.21 11.71
C MET A 30 -9.53 7.54 13.09
N VAL A 31 -8.32 7.11 13.49
CA VAL A 31 -8.09 6.49 14.80
C VAL A 31 -8.32 7.50 15.93
N MET A 32 -7.78 8.71 15.81
CA MET A 32 -7.95 9.76 16.82
C MET A 32 -9.40 10.20 16.94
N ALA A 33 -10.14 10.32 15.83
CA ALA A 33 -11.56 10.62 15.87
C ALA A 33 -12.35 9.56 16.67
N TRP A 34 -11.96 8.29 16.61
CA TRP A 34 -12.59 7.27 17.44
C TRP A 34 -12.13 7.33 18.91
N LEU A 35 -10.82 7.31 19.17
CA LEU A 35 -10.28 7.10 20.51
C LEU A 35 -10.24 8.38 21.36
N ASP A 36 -9.91 9.50 20.75
CA ASP A 36 -9.69 10.76 21.46
C ASP A 36 -9.91 11.99 20.55
N PRO A 37 -11.17 12.24 20.13
CA PRO A 37 -11.48 13.27 19.15
C PRO A 37 -11.16 14.69 19.62
N LYS A 38 -11.06 14.93 20.94
CA LYS A 38 -10.82 16.26 21.52
C LYS A 38 -9.35 16.69 21.43
N ASN A 39 -8.42 15.75 21.28
CA ASN A 39 -6.99 16.02 21.21
C ASN A 39 -6.43 16.06 19.78
N ILE A 40 -7.30 16.13 18.77
CA ILE A 40 -6.88 16.35 17.38
C ILE A 40 -6.46 17.82 17.23
N SER A 41 -5.17 18.06 16.97
CA SER A 41 -4.61 19.42 16.87
C SER A 41 -5.20 20.23 15.70
N PRO A 42 -5.95 21.32 15.95
CA PRO A 42 -6.43 22.20 14.89
C PRO A 42 -5.28 22.98 14.22
N LEU A 43 -4.17 23.18 14.93
CA LEU A 43 -2.98 23.85 14.37
C LEU A 43 -2.36 23.04 13.22
N CYS A 44 -2.40 21.71 13.32
CA CYS A 44 -1.81 20.82 12.31
C CYS A 44 -2.75 20.53 11.14
N PHE A 45 -4.05 20.38 11.40
CA PHE A 45 -5.02 19.89 10.40
C PHE A 45 -6.12 20.89 10.02
N GLY A 46 -6.17 22.07 10.66
CA GLY A 46 -7.15 23.12 10.39
C GLY A 46 -8.59 22.62 10.48
N ARG A 47 -9.40 22.95 9.46
CA ARG A 47 -10.81 22.53 9.37
C ARG A 47 -11.01 21.02 9.32
N VAL A 48 -10.00 20.25 8.92
CA VAL A 48 -10.09 18.78 8.93
C VAL A 48 -10.08 18.26 10.37
N ALA A 49 -9.40 18.95 11.30
CA ALA A 49 -9.49 18.61 12.73
C ALA A 49 -10.91 18.79 13.24
N GLU A 50 -11.56 19.91 12.93
CA GLU A 50 -12.94 20.19 13.36
C GLU A 50 -13.91 19.12 12.85
N LEU A 51 -13.78 18.73 11.58
CA LEU A 51 -14.59 17.65 11.01
C LEU A 51 -14.32 16.30 11.70
N ALA A 52 -13.06 15.94 11.91
CA ALA A 52 -12.68 14.69 12.55
C ALA A 52 -13.14 14.64 14.02
N THR A 53 -13.01 15.75 14.75
CA THR A 53 -13.52 15.90 16.10
C THR A 53 -15.05 15.75 16.12
N TRP A 54 -15.77 16.44 15.24
CA TRP A 54 -17.22 16.35 15.15
C TRP A 54 -17.70 14.93 14.82
N LEU A 55 -17.09 14.26 13.84
CA LEU A 55 -17.37 12.86 13.51
C LEU A 55 -17.13 11.94 14.71
N GLY A 56 -16.04 12.18 15.44
CA GLY A 56 -15.68 11.40 16.61
C GLY A 56 -16.58 11.60 17.82
N THR A 57 -17.11 12.80 18.03
CA THR A 57 -18.01 13.12 19.16
C THR A 57 -19.45 12.76 18.86
N GLU A 58 -19.94 13.06 17.65
CA GLU A 58 -21.34 12.86 17.28
C GLU A 58 -21.60 11.43 16.78
N ASN A 59 -20.63 10.85 16.06
CA ASN A 59 -20.77 9.57 15.36
C ASN A 59 -19.70 8.55 15.79
N ASN A 60 -19.36 8.50 17.09
CA ASN A 60 -18.27 7.66 17.60
C ASN A 60 -18.40 6.16 17.22
N VAL A 61 -19.62 5.62 17.25
CA VAL A 61 -19.89 4.22 16.87
C VAL A 61 -19.54 3.96 15.41
N LEU A 62 -19.85 4.90 14.52
CA LEU A 62 -19.50 4.80 13.11
C LEU A 62 -17.98 4.90 12.92
N MET A 63 -17.30 5.81 13.63
CA MET A 63 -15.84 5.91 13.59
C MET A 63 -15.14 4.65 14.12
N LYS A 64 -15.69 4.02 15.16
CA LYS A 64 -15.25 2.71 15.65
C LYS A 64 -15.37 1.64 14.57
N GLN A 65 -16.54 1.54 13.94
CA GLN A 65 -16.79 0.57 12.87
C GLN A 65 -15.84 0.78 11.70
N LEU A 66 -15.72 2.01 11.20
CA LEU A 66 -14.79 2.35 10.12
C LEU A 66 -13.34 2.00 10.46
N THR A 67 -12.89 2.31 11.67
CA THR A 67 -11.52 2.02 12.09
C THR A 67 -11.27 0.51 12.14
N LEU A 68 -12.16 -0.25 12.77
CA LEU A 68 -12.04 -1.70 12.88
C LEU A 68 -12.16 -2.40 11.53
N SER A 69 -13.09 -1.97 10.67
CA SER A 69 -13.24 -2.48 9.31
C SER A 69 -12.01 -2.19 8.46
N THR A 70 -11.45 -0.97 8.54
CA THR A 70 -10.23 -0.61 7.82
C THR A 70 -9.05 -1.46 8.29
N ALA A 71 -8.89 -1.65 9.61
CA ALA A 71 -7.86 -2.54 10.15
C ALA A 71 -8.01 -3.98 9.65
N ALA A 72 -9.23 -4.52 9.64
CA ALA A 72 -9.51 -5.86 9.13
C ALA A 72 -9.21 -6.01 7.63
N ILE A 73 -9.54 -4.99 6.83
CA ILE A 73 -9.20 -4.95 5.40
C ILE A 73 -7.69 -4.96 5.21
N HIS A 74 -6.96 -4.09 5.91
CA HIS A 74 -5.50 -4.00 5.82
C HIS A 74 -4.80 -5.30 6.23
N ILE A 75 -5.29 -5.99 7.26
CA ILE A 75 -4.80 -7.33 7.66
C ILE A 75 -5.03 -8.33 6.53
N THR A 76 -6.23 -8.33 5.94
CA THR A 76 -6.58 -9.22 4.82
C THR A 76 -5.67 -8.96 3.62
N GLU A 77 -5.45 -7.69 3.27
CA GLU A 77 -4.55 -7.29 2.18
C GLU A 77 -3.10 -7.70 2.45
N ALA A 78 -2.62 -7.59 3.69
CA ALA A 78 -1.30 -8.06 4.08
C ALA A 78 -1.17 -9.58 3.93
N MET A 79 -2.19 -10.35 4.28
CA MET A 79 -2.22 -11.80 4.05
C MET A 79 -2.19 -12.13 2.55
N VAL A 80 -2.94 -11.40 1.73
CA VAL A 80 -2.90 -11.55 0.26
C VAL A 80 -1.51 -11.20 -0.28
N ALA A 81 -0.84 -10.18 0.26
CA ALA A 81 0.53 -9.84 -0.13
C ALA A 81 1.50 -10.99 0.16
N VAL A 82 1.41 -11.63 1.33
CA VAL A 82 2.22 -12.82 1.67
C VAL A 82 1.97 -13.94 0.66
N TYR A 83 0.70 -14.26 0.39
CA TYR A 83 0.32 -15.29 -0.57
C TYR A 83 0.88 -14.99 -1.98
N LEU A 84 0.78 -13.75 -2.45
CA LEU A 84 1.31 -13.34 -3.75
C LEU A 84 2.84 -13.41 -3.79
N CYS A 85 3.54 -12.99 -2.73
CA CYS A 85 5.00 -13.09 -2.66
C CYS A 85 5.47 -14.54 -2.76
N GLN A 86 4.81 -15.46 -2.05
CA GLN A 86 5.09 -16.89 -2.12
C GLN A 86 4.84 -17.45 -3.52
N LYS A 87 3.69 -17.11 -4.13
CA LYS A 87 3.33 -17.52 -5.49
C LYS A 87 4.33 -17.00 -6.53
N LEU A 88 4.84 -15.79 -6.34
CA LEU A 88 5.85 -15.17 -7.20
C LEU A 88 7.29 -15.63 -6.88
N LYS A 89 7.48 -16.48 -5.85
CA LYS A 89 8.78 -16.97 -5.37
C LYS A 89 9.74 -15.83 -5.00
N LEU A 90 9.22 -14.76 -4.40
CA LEU A 90 10.04 -13.68 -3.85
C LEU A 90 10.77 -14.17 -2.58
N ASN A 91 11.90 -13.54 -2.26
CA ASN A 91 12.63 -13.89 -1.06
C ASN A 91 11.91 -13.45 0.23
N VAL A 92 12.31 -14.01 1.37
CA VAL A 92 11.66 -13.80 2.67
C VAL A 92 11.75 -12.33 3.12
N THR A 93 12.91 -11.71 2.97
CA THR A 93 13.12 -10.30 3.37
C THR A 93 12.15 -9.38 2.63
N VAL A 94 12.01 -9.55 1.32
CA VAL A 94 11.12 -8.76 0.46
C VAL A 94 9.66 -9.06 0.77
N THR A 95 9.33 -10.30 1.11
CA THR A 95 8.00 -10.69 1.57
C THR A 95 7.63 -9.92 2.84
N ILE A 96 8.54 -9.82 3.81
CA ILE A 96 8.31 -9.04 5.04
C ILE A 96 8.10 -7.57 4.69
N THR A 97 8.95 -6.98 3.84
CA THR A 97 8.80 -5.57 3.43
C THR A 97 7.46 -5.31 2.75
N TRP A 98 7.04 -6.18 1.82
CA TRP A 98 5.72 -6.10 1.19
C TRP A 98 4.58 -6.23 2.19
N THR A 99 4.70 -7.13 3.16
CA THR A 99 3.67 -7.36 4.18
C THR A 99 3.49 -6.12 5.06
N VAL A 100 4.60 -5.56 5.56
CA VAL A 100 4.58 -4.35 6.40
C VAL A 100 4.03 -3.15 5.60
N GLN A 101 4.52 -2.94 4.37
CA GLN A 101 4.03 -1.86 3.52
C GLN A 101 2.54 -2.01 3.22
N THR A 102 2.07 -3.23 2.94
CA THR A 102 0.66 -3.49 2.63
C THR A 102 -0.23 -3.37 3.87
N LEU A 103 0.27 -3.75 5.05
CA LEU A 103 -0.48 -3.56 6.29
C LEU A 103 -0.75 -2.06 6.58
N VAL A 104 0.20 -1.17 6.24
CA VAL A 104 0.06 0.27 6.50
C VAL A 104 -0.67 1.00 5.36
N PHE A 105 -0.31 0.71 4.11
CA PHE A 105 -0.81 1.45 2.94
C PHE A 105 -1.88 0.71 2.13
N GLY A 106 -2.26 -0.49 2.57
CA GLY A 106 -3.34 -1.28 2.02
C GLY A 106 -3.21 -1.56 0.52
N ILE A 107 -4.33 -1.45 -0.19
CA ILE A 107 -4.45 -1.70 -1.63
C ILE A 107 -3.42 -0.97 -2.49
N PHE A 108 -2.97 0.23 -2.09
CA PHE A 108 -2.00 1.02 -2.86
C PHE A 108 -0.63 0.34 -2.94
N SER A 109 -0.24 -0.40 -1.90
CA SER A 109 0.91 -1.29 -1.92
C SER A 109 0.60 -2.54 -2.73
N LEU A 110 -0.50 -3.21 -2.42
CA LEU A 110 -0.87 -4.50 -3.00
C LEU A 110 -1.01 -4.45 -4.54
N TRP A 111 -1.46 -3.32 -5.10
CA TRP A 111 -1.59 -3.10 -6.53
C TRP A 111 -0.31 -3.45 -7.32
N TYR A 112 0.86 -3.11 -6.77
CA TYR A 112 2.14 -3.39 -7.40
C TYR A 112 2.56 -4.87 -7.38
N LEU A 113 1.96 -5.67 -6.48
CA LEU A 113 2.11 -7.12 -6.42
C LEU A 113 1.11 -7.85 -7.32
N ILE A 114 -0.11 -7.32 -7.46
CA ILE A 114 -1.14 -7.90 -8.35
C ILE A 114 -0.74 -7.69 -9.81
N TRP A 115 -0.29 -6.47 -10.16
CA TRP A 115 0.16 -6.12 -11.51
C TRP A 115 1.62 -5.63 -11.52
N PRO A 116 2.59 -6.54 -11.31
CA PRO A 116 3.99 -6.18 -11.41
C PRO A 116 4.32 -5.80 -12.85
N ARG A 117 4.92 -4.63 -13.07
CA ARG A 117 5.42 -4.25 -14.39
C ARG A 117 6.61 -5.13 -14.73
N ARG A 118 6.40 -6.10 -15.61
CA ARG A 118 7.46 -6.97 -16.13
C ARG A 118 8.13 -6.28 -17.30
N GLU A 119 9.45 -6.19 -17.29
CA GLU A 119 10.17 -5.73 -18.47
C GLU A 119 9.93 -6.67 -19.66
N VAL A 120 9.58 -6.08 -20.80
CA VAL A 120 9.50 -6.79 -22.07
C VAL A 120 10.91 -7.20 -22.47
N LYS A 121 11.09 -8.45 -22.90
CA LYS A 121 12.38 -8.94 -23.42
C LYS A 121 12.69 -8.10 -24.68
N SER A 122 13.68 -7.20 -24.63
CA SER A 122 14.17 -6.55 -25.85
C SER A 122 14.76 -7.64 -26.74
N THR A 123 14.03 -8.04 -27.78
CA THR A 123 14.60 -8.77 -28.90
C THR A 123 15.52 -7.82 -29.64
N ASN A 124 16.75 -7.66 -29.13
CA ASN A 124 17.82 -7.09 -29.92
C ASN A 124 18.04 -8.04 -31.09
N ASN A 125 17.48 -7.70 -32.25
CA ASN A 125 17.85 -8.31 -33.51
C ASN A 125 19.30 -7.92 -33.79
N THR A 126 20.22 -8.78 -33.35
CA THR A 126 21.60 -8.80 -33.83
C THR A 126 21.56 -9.10 -35.33
N LYS A 127 21.39 -8.06 -36.16
CA LYS A 127 21.85 -8.13 -37.54
C LYS A 127 23.32 -7.80 -37.53
N THR A 128 24.10 -8.85 -37.31
CA THR A 128 25.45 -9.00 -37.82
C THR A 128 25.46 -8.55 -39.28
N LYS A 129 25.90 -7.33 -39.57
CA LYS A 129 26.47 -7.01 -40.88
C LYS A 129 27.94 -7.42 -40.79
N LYS A 130 28.18 -8.71 -40.99
CA LYS A 130 29.34 -9.18 -41.73
C LYS A 130 29.04 -8.90 -43.22
N ASP A 131 30.09 -8.68 -43.99
CA ASP A 131 30.13 -8.45 -45.45
C ASP A 131 29.89 -6.96 -45.82
N LYS A 132 30.84 -6.21 -46.40
CA LYS A 132 32.01 -6.52 -47.24
C LYS A 132 33.16 -5.55 -46.93
#